data_AF-A0AAW7CM30-F1
#
_entry.id   AF-A0AAW7CM30-F1
#
_cell.length_a   1.000
_cell.length_b   1.000
_cell.length_c   1.000
_cell.angle_alpha   90.00
_cell.angle_beta   90.00
_cell.angle_gamma   90.00
#
_symmetry.space_group_name_H-M   'P 1'
#
loop_
_entity.id
_entity.type
_entity.pdbx_description
1 polymer ?
#
loop_
_entity_poly.entity_id
_entity_poly.type
_entity_poly.pdbx_seq_one_letter_code
_entity_poly.pdbx_strand_id
1 'polypeptide(L)'
;MTNWRDKLFSKSLLSIDLTIDFPSVCHSSTPSILSQLTPYEIGDTPLPDELNLLSEAHLKLKPVDNSIPFSWSAGAREGIILHQRIGRAIEQLPPQKVSEEFALSLYHAIKHVILLPDKEHIDSFYAMACQDKLAPITYLSYLIDKIEQDETVINHETYFQLILWILKLSPDKNPIKIALGLLGSFNDSTSQRLLLLFALHPEFTLYAIRPLKQRLSCEELEPFLYSLGQRTKGWGRIQFIEHLPSTLSVNNRYWLLTEGYKNNVMTEYVAYDCATKGALLEMLKTHPLDNELLLGCSDLLRALLNGGPAKDIYDYVEGAQACNTFISQVNSLPPKELKLLYCVCEIADFVQNSGEDWLLLESFGWNDHCQQQIISTSQNIIQKPEWSTLIIEALQSPSRSKNYQASLVAKSLRLDIWELLFSLQKDNPNADWWHQLMQTDASHKIERVVKLAEQQIALTALDSTDDPLITTYSEYQSHHAVEYIMQDLGGFPGIGWSLIKRQLRSPTLRDRNMALNVLSTWSDTLLPHDLYGELTQALTIETDKNVYHRMKLFLVNHQGNKEH
;
A
#
# COMPACT_ATOMS: atom_id res chain seq x y z
N MET A 1 14.80 -32.07 -19.28
CA MET A 1 13.74 -31.10 -18.96
C MET A 1 13.90 -29.91 -19.88
N THR A 2 13.10 -29.85 -20.94
CA THR A 2 12.99 -28.64 -21.77
C THR A 2 12.65 -27.50 -20.83
N ASN A 3 13.50 -26.47 -20.76
CA ASN A 3 13.29 -25.34 -19.85
C ASN A 3 11.90 -24.77 -20.18
N TRP A 4 10.99 -24.68 -19.23
CA TRP A 4 9.64 -24.10 -19.44
C TRP A 4 9.73 -22.72 -20.12
N ARG A 5 10.86 -22.01 -19.90
CA ARG A 5 11.25 -20.77 -20.56
C ARG A 5 11.30 -20.90 -22.08
N ASP A 6 11.90 -21.96 -22.60
CA ASP A 6 11.98 -22.21 -24.05
C ASP A 6 10.58 -22.47 -24.64
N LYS A 7 9.66 -23.07 -23.86
CA LYS A 7 8.28 -23.34 -24.29
C LYS A 7 7.44 -22.07 -24.35
N LEU A 8 7.62 -21.14 -23.40
CA LEU A 8 6.78 -19.93 -23.29
C LEU A 8 7.35 -18.70 -24.01
N PHE A 9 8.68 -18.52 -24.03
CA PHE A 9 9.32 -17.32 -24.57
C PHE A 9 10.02 -17.54 -25.91
N SER A 10 10.11 -18.78 -26.43
CA SER A 10 10.99 -19.14 -27.56
C SER A 10 12.47 -18.86 -27.26
N LYS A 11 13.36 -19.51 -28.01
CA LYS A 11 14.82 -19.26 -27.93
C LYS A 11 15.26 -18.04 -28.76
N SER A 12 14.41 -17.56 -29.66
CA SER A 12 14.69 -16.41 -30.51
C SER A 12 14.48 -15.09 -29.77
N LEU A 13 15.09 -14.00 -30.25
CA LEU A 13 14.72 -12.64 -29.81
C LEU A 13 13.27 -12.33 -30.20
N LEU A 14 12.58 -11.53 -29.37
CA LEU A 14 11.25 -11.03 -29.70
C LEU A 14 11.37 -10.09 -30.89
N SER A 15 10.84 -10.50 -32.05
CA SER A 15 10.67 -9.62 -33.21
C SER A 15 9.20 -9.30 -33.37
N ILE A 16 8.89 -8.01 -33.54
CA ILE A 16 7.58 -7.56 -33.98
C ILE A 16 7.74 -7.11 -35.43
N ASP A 17 7.20 -7.91 -36.35
CA ASP A 17 7.25 -7.62 -37.77
C ASP A 17 6.02 -6.80 -38.15
N LEU A 18 6.25 -5.54 -38.54
CA LEU A 18 5.20 -4.65 -39.02
C LEU A 18 5.18 -4.69 -40.55
N THR A 19 4.05 -5.07 -41.12
CA THR A 19 3.84 -5.09 -42.58
C THR A 19 3.14 -3.83 -43.09
N ILE A 20 2.56 -3.05 -42.18
CA ILE A 20 1.88 -1.78 -42.46
C ILE A 20 2.73 -0.64 -41.88
N ASP A 21 2.95 0.38 -42.70
CA ASP A 21 3.66 1.61 -42.31
C ASP A 21 2.66 2.61 -41.72
N PHE A 22 2.53 2.59 -40.40
CA PHE A 22 1.71 3.57 -39.68
C PHE A 22 2.51 4.86 -39.45
N PRO A 23 1.90 6.04 -39.71
CA PRO A 23 2.49 7.34 -39.40
C PRO A 23 3.00 7.44 -37.95
N SER A 24 4.18 8.06 -37.78
CA SER A 24 4.77 8.25 -36.45
C SER A 24 4.02 9.30 -35.63
N VAL A 25 3.56 8.90 -34.44
CA VAL A 25 2.91 9.77 -33.43
C VAL A 25 3.82 10.12 -32.26
N CYS A 26 4.92 9.39 -32.08
CA CYS A 26 5.84 9.55 -30.96
C CYS A 26 7.01 10.47 -31.33
N HIS A 27 7.45 11.32 -30.40
CA HIS A 27 8.68 12.09 -30.56
C HIS A 27 9.90 11.16 -30.48
N SER A 28 10.89 11.38 -31.35
CA SER A 28 12.06 10.48 -31.50
C SER A 28 12.98 10.38 -30.28
N SER A 29 12.81 11.23 -29.27
CA SER A 29 13.70 11.27 -28.09
C SER A 29 13.26 10.38 -26.93
N THR A 30 12.01 9.87 -26.92
CA THR A 30 11.50 9.06 -25.79
C THR A 30 11.47 7.57 -26.18
N PRO A 31 12.14 6.68 -25.42
CA PRO A 31 12.18 5.25 -25.74
C PRO A 31 10.79 4.60 -25.54
N SER A 32 10.42 3.66 -26.42
CA SER A 32 9.19 2.89 -26.25
C SER A 32 9.23 2.06 -24.96
N ILE A 33 8.08 1.85 -24.33
CA ILE A 33 8.01 1.04 -23.10
C ILE A 33 8.53 -0.39 -23.37
N LEU A 34 8.24 -0.96 -24.55
CA LEU A 34 8.80 -2.25 -24.94
C LEU A 34 10.32 -2.24 -24.90
N SER A 35 10.99 -1.23 -25.48
CA SER A 35 12.46 -1.16 -25.46
C SER A 35 13.06 -1.10 -24.06
N GLN A 36 12.32 -0.52 -23.10
CA GLN A 36 12.71 -0.45 -21.70
C GLN A 36 12.51 -1.78 -20.97
N LEU A 37 11.50 -2.57 -21.34
CA LEU A 37 11.18 -3.86 -20.69
C LEU A 37 11.93 -5.05 -21.30
N THR A 38 12.22 -5.05 -22.60
CA THR A 38 12.90 -6.16 -23.32
C THR A 38 14.18 -6.65 -22.64
N PRO A 39 15.07 -5.79 -22.08
CA PRO A 39 16.27 -6.25 -21.36
C PRO A 39 15.95 -7.15 -20.15
N TYR A 40 14.72 -7.09 -19.64
CA TYR A 40 14.25 -7.83 -18.47
C TYR A 40 13.27 -8.94 -18.84
N GLU A 41 13.13 -9.26 -20.12
CA GLU A 41 12.23 -10.33 -20.57
C GLU A 41 12.54 -11.67 -19.89
N ILE A 42 13.83 -11.95 -19.68
CA ILE A 42 14.31 -13.20 -19.09
C ILE A 42 15.11 -12.87 -17.82
N GLY A 43 14.71 -13.48 -16.70
CA GLY A 43 15.41 -13.35 -15.42
C GLY A 43 14.51 -13.67 -14.24
N ASP A 44 15.12 -14.02 -13.10
CA ASP A 44 14.41 -14.29 -11.84
C ASP A 44 14.48 -13.09 -10.88
N THR A 45 15.07 -11.97 -11.32
CA THR A 45 15.19 -10.74 -10.52
C THR A 45 14.03 -9.78 -10.78
N PRO A 46 13.51 -9.09 -9.75
CA PRO A 46 12.55 -8.01 -9.92
C PRO A 46 13.04 -6.94 -10.89
N LEU A 47 12.10 -6.17 -11.47
CA LEU A 47 12.45 -4.98 -12.24
C LEU A 47 13.15 -3.96 -11.33
N PRO A 48 14.14 -3.20 -11.85
CA PRO A 48 14.72 -2.07 -11.13
C PRO A 48 13.65 -1.08 -10.67
N ASP A 49 13.80 -0.52 -9.49
CA ASP A 49 12.80 0.39 -8.92
C ASP A 49 12.66 1.68 -9.76
N GLU A 50 13.68 2.05 -10.56
CA GLU A 50 13.64 3.18 -11.50
C GLU A 50 12.61 2.99 -12.61
N LEU A 51 12.34 1.73 -13.01
CA LEU A 51 11.31 1.44 -14.01
C LEU A 51 9.91 1.57 -13.44
N ASN A 52 9.74 1.53 -12.12
CA ASN A 52 8.41 1.50 -11.48
C ASN A 52 7.54 2.73 -11.81
N LEU A 53 8.13 3.85 -12.22
CA LEU A 53 7.36 5.05 -12.61
C LEU A 53 7.13 5.15 -14.13
N LEU A 54 7.85 4.38 -14.96
CA LEU A 54 7.93 4.49 -16.43
C LEU A 54 7.80 5.95 -16.87
N SER A 55 8.78 6.74 -16.41
CA SER A 55 8.87 8.21 -16.40
C SER A 55 7.77 9.01 -17.14
N GLU A 56 6.96 9.74 -16.37
CA GLU A 56 6.47 11.08 -16.78
C GLU A 56 7.44 12.20 -16.35
N ALA A 57 8.49 11.86 -15.59
CA ALA A 57 9.36 12.81 -14.90
C ALA A 57 10.27 13.64 -15.82
N HIS A 58 10.31 13.35 -17.12
CA HIS A 58 11.15 14.09 -18.07
C HIS A 58 10.37 15.11 -18.91
N LEU A 59 9.04 15.13 -18.85
CA LEU A 59 8.20 15.91 -19.79
C LEU A 59 7.32 17.00 -19.16
N LYS A 60 7.27 17.12 -17.82
CA LYS A 60 6.64 18.29 -17.19
C LYS A 60 7.75 19.18 -16.64
N LEU A 61 8.08 20.24 -17.41
CA LEU A 61 8.76 21.43 -16.91
C LEU A 61 8.22 21.71 -15.49
N LYS A 62 9.11 21.80 -14.51
CA LYS A 62 8.74 22.20 -13.14
C LYS A 62 7.79 23.39 -13.25
N PRO A 63 6.53 23.29 -12.79
CA PRO A 63 5.72 24.49 -12.69
C PRO A 63 6.49 25.47 -11.80
N VAL A 64 6.38 26.76 -12.13
CA VAL A 64 6.93 27.88 -11.34
C VAL A 64 6.31 27.90 -9.92
N ASP A 65 5.32 27.06 -9.67
CA ASP A 65 4.66 26.83 -8.41
C ASP A 65 5.23 25.57 -7.72
N ASN A 66 5.63 25.69 -6.45
CA ASN A 66 6.27 24.64 -5.64
C ASN A 66 5.36 23.44 -5.32
N SER A 67 4.23 23.27 -6.02
CA SER A 67 3.37 22.10 -5.87
C SER A 67 4.02 20.88 -6.53
N ILE A 68 4.33 19.86 -5.73
CA ILE A 68 4.68 18.53 -6.26
C ILE A 68 3.44 18.01 -7.00
N PRO A 69 3.52 17.76 -8.32
CA PRO A 69 2.38 17.22 -9.06
C PRO A 69 2.04 15.84 -8.52
N PHE A 70 0.77 15.61 -8.21
CA PHE A 70 0.28 14.29 -7.82
C PHE A 70 0.59 13.28 -8.93
N SER A 71 1.15 12.13 -8.55
CA SER A 71 1.42 11.02 -9.47
C SER A 71 1.03 9.69 -8.82
N TRP A 72 0.46 8.81 -9.64
CA TRP A 72 0.14 7.45 -9.22
C TRP A 72 1.40 6.59 -9.22
N SER A 73 1.57 5.78 -8.16
CA SER A 73 2.42 4.60 -8.23
C SER A 73 1.91 3.65 -9.32
N ALA A 74 2.78 2.89 -9.97
CA ALA A 74 2.36 2.02 -11.06
C ALA A 74 1.26 1.02 -10.65
N GLY A 75 0.20 0.98 -11.45
CA GLY A 75 -1.00 0.16 -11.24
C GLY A 75 -1.93 0.62 -10.10
N ALA A 76 -1.59 1.69 -9.37
CA ALA A 76 -2.34 2.13 -8.19
C ALA A 76 -3.71 2.68 -8.51
N ARG A 77 -3.82 3.43 -9.61
CA ARG A 77 -5.07 4.03 -10.08
C ARG A 77 -6.13 2.95 -10.30
N GLU A 78 -5.81 1.94 -11.11
CA GLU A 78 -6.68 0.80 -11.35
C GLU A 78 -6.97 -0.01 -10.09
N GLY A 79 -5.95 -0.22 -9.26
CA GLY A 79 -6.11 -0.92 -7.98
C GLY A 79 -7.18 -0.28 -7.10
N ILE A 80 -7.07 1.03 -6.86
CA ILE A 80 -8.02 1.77 -6.01
C ILE A 80 -9.44 1.78 -6.61
N ILE A 81 -9.56 1.89 -7.93
CA ILE A 81 -10.84 1.82 -8.63
C ILE A 81 -11.53 0.46 -8.38
N LEU A 82 -10.77 -0.63 -8.38
CA LEU A 82 -11.31 -1.99 -8.17
C LEU A 82 -11.66 -2.25 -6.70
N HIS A 83 -10.89 -1.73 -5.74
CA HIS A 83 -11.12 -1.95 -4.31
C HIS A 83 -11.95 -0.82 -3.67
N GLN A 84 -13.26 -0.90 -3.89
CA GLN A 84 -14.24 0.13 -3.53
C GLN A 84 -14.43 0.39 -2.02
N ARG A 85 -13.94 -0.48 -1.12
CA ARG A 85 -14.10 -0.30 0.34
C ARG A 85 -13.38 0.96 0.86
N ILE A 86 -12.29 1.39 0.21
CA ILE A 86 -11.55 2.63 0.55
C ILE A 86 -11.61 3.67 -0.60
N GLY A 87 -11.75 3.23 -1.86
CA GLY A 87 -11.55 4.08 -3.05
C GLY A 87 -12.58 5.18 -3.32
N ARG A 88 -13.78 5.18 -2.70
CA ARG A 88 -14.83 6.19 -3.00
C ARG A 88 -14.40 7.64 -2.73
N ALA A 89 -13.41 7.86 -1.88
CA ALA A 89 -12.92 9.19 -1.52
C ALA A 89 -11.84 9.74 -2.47
N ILE A 90 -11.13 8.88 -3.22
CA ILE A 90 -9.92 9.26 -3.98
C ILE A 90 -10.21 9.32 -5.48
N GLU A 91 -10.85 8.31 -6.05
CA GLU A 91 -11.25 8.29 -7.46
C GLU A 91 -12.58 7.56 -7.60
N GLN A 92 -13.63 8.29 -8.01
CA GLN A 92 -14.96 7.71 -8.18
C GLN A 92 -15.02 6.94 -9.50
N LEU A 93 -15.64 5.75 -9.45
CA LEU A 93 -15.96 5.02 -10.66
C LEU A 93 -16.82 5.92 -11.56
N PRO A 94 -16.42 6.17 -12.82
CA PRO A 94 -17.22 6.98 -13.72
C PRO A 94 -18.60 6.34 -13.92
N PRO A 95 -19.66 7.13 -14.17
CA PRO A 95 -20.95 6.58 -14.54
C PRO A 95 -20.80 5.66 -15.75
N GLN A 96 -21.43 4.49 -15.72
CA GLN A 96 -21.36 3.48 -16.78
C GLN A 96 -21.53 4.07 -18.19
N LYS A 97 -22.50 4.98 -18.35
CA LYS A 97 -22.78 5.66 -19.63
C LYS A 97 -21.57 6.43 -20.18
N VAL A 98 -20.77 7.07 -19.32
CA VAL A 98 -19.57 7.81 -19.71
C VAL A 98 -18.50 6.85 -20.25
N SER A 99 -18.31 5.71 -19.59
CA SER A 99 -17.39 4.67 -20.05
C SER A 99 -17.81 4.07 -21.40
N GLU A 100 -19.11 3.79 -21.58
CA GLU A 100 -19.66 3.25 -22.83
C GLU A 100 -19.51 4.24 -24.01
N GLU A 101 -19.82 5.52 -23.78
CA GLU A 101 -19.67 6.58 -24.80
C GLU A 101 -18.20 6.76 -25.21
N PHE A 102 -17.29 6.71 -24.24
CA PHE A 102 -15.86 6.78 -24.52
C PHE A 102 -15.36 5.55 -25.29
N ALA A 103 -15.74 4.35 -24.86
CA ALA A 103 -15.41 3.10 -25.56
C ALA A 103 -15.92 3.10 -27.01
N LEU A 104 -17.15 3.58 -27.24
CA LEU A 104 -17.73 3.69 -28.58
C LEU A 104 -16.95 4.68 -29.46
N SER A 105 -16.54 5.81 -28.91
CA SER A 105 -15.73 6.81 -29.61
C SER A 105 -14.36 6.23 -30.01
N LEU A 106 -13.73 5.51 -29.09
CA LEU A 106 -12.43 4.85 -29.32
C LEU A 106 -12.55 3.70 -30.34
N TYR A 107 -13.64 2.92 -30.30
CA TYR A 107 -13.96 1.92 -31.31
C TYR A 107 -14.06 2.54 -32.71
N HIS A 108 -14.77 3.67 -32.87
CA HIS A 108 -14.86 4.33 -34.17
C HIS A 108 -13.49 4.83 -34.64
N ALA A 109 -12.67 5.40 -33.75
CA ALA A 109 -11.31 5.83 -34.09
C ALA A 109 -10.45 4.66 -34.57
N ILE A 110 -10.50 3.50 -33.88
CA ILE A 110 -9.81 2.26 -34.30
C ILE A 110 -10.33 1.81 -35.67
N LYS A 111 -11.64 1.79 -35.88
CA LYS A 111 -12.25 1.38 -37.15
C LYS A 111 -11.80 2.27 -38.30
N HIS A 112 -11.71 3.58 -38.10
CA HIS A 112 -11.20 4.50 -39.12
C HIS A 112 -9.74 4.22 -39.46
N VAL A 113 -8.87 4.00 -38.46
CA VAL A 113 -7.46 3.62 -38.69
C VAL A 113 -7.35 2.32 -39.47
N ILE A 114 -8.19 1.33 -39.17
CA ILE A 114 -8.17 0.03 -39.86
C ILE A 114 -8.51 0.17 -41.35
N LEU A 115 -9.51 1.01 -41.65
CA LEU A 115 -9.96 1.26 -43.02
C LEU A 115 -9.03 2.20 -43.80
N LEU A 116 -8.41 3.17 -43.12
CA LEU A 116 -7.52 4.16 -43.72
C LEU A 116 -6.45 4.59 -42.69
N PRO A 117 -5.28 3.93 -42.65
CA PRO A 117 -4.20 4.20 -41.69
C PRO A 117 -3.37 5.42 -42.08
N ASP A 118 -4.03 6.55 -42.36
CA ASP A 118 -3.36 7.82 -42.64
C ASP A 118 -3.02 8.59 -41.36
N LYS A 119 -2.30 9.69 -41.53
CA LYS A 119 -1.80 10.49 -40.40
C LYS A 119 -2.93 11.09 -39.57
N GLU A 120 -4.01 11.52 -40.19
CA GLU A 120 -5.12 12.17 -39.50
C GLU A 120 -5.84 11.20 -38.56
N HIS A 121 -6.18 10.01 -39.05
CA HIS A 121 -6.87 9.01 -38.25
C HIS A 121 -5.98 8.43 -37.14
N ILE A 122 -4.70 8.23 -37.43
CA ILE A 122 -3.72 7.76 -36.44
C ILE A 122 -3.49 8.80 -35.33
N ASP A 123 -3.30 10.08 -35.68
CA ASP A 123 -3.14 11.16 -34.71
C ASP A 123 -4.40 11.29 -33.83
N SER A 124 -5.60 11.19 -34.44
CA SER A 124 -6.88 11.25 -33.72
C SER A 124 -7.06 10.07 -32.75
N PHE A 125 -6.80 8.84 -33.20
CA PHE A 125 -6.85 7.65 -32.36
C PHE A 125 -5.87 7.74 -31.20
N TYR A 126 -4.61 8.08 -31.49
CA TYR A 126 -3.55 8.10 -30.48
C TYR A 126 -3.79 9.19 -29.44
N ALA A 127 -4.20 10.38 -29.87
CA ALA A 127 -4.58 11.46 -28.95
C ALA A 127 -5.73 11.05 -28.03
N MET A 128 -6.71 10.28 -28.51
CA MET A 128 -7.79 9.73 -27.69
C MET A 128 -7.29 8.66 -26.72
N ALA A 129 -6.43 7.74 -27.17
CA ALA A 129 -5.84 6.69 -26.34
C ALA A 129 -4.92 7.24 -25.23
N CYS A 130 -4.26 8.37 -25.45
CA CYS A 130 -3.44 9.06 -24.45
C CYS A 130 -4.24 9.92 -23.47
N GLN A 131 -5.57 10.05 -23.62
CA GLN A 131 -6.37 10.81 -22.66
C GLN A 131 -6.34 10.11 -21.30
N ASP A 132 -5.90 10.84 -20.27
CA ASP A 132 -5.82 10.31 -18.90
C ASP A 132 -7.11 10.58 -18.09
N LYS A 133 -8.18 11.04 -18.75
CA LYS A 133 -9.46 11.38 -18.11
C LYS A 133 -10.14 10.16 -17.49
N LEU A 134 -10.07 9.00 -18.15
CA LEU A 134 -10.63 7.74 -17.69
C LEU A 134 -9.54 6.68 -17.66
N ALA A 135 -9.44 5.92 -16.57
CA ALA A 135 -8.53 4.77 -16.53
C ALA A 135 -9.02 3.68 -17.51
N PRO A 136 -8.15 3.05 -18.31
CA PRO A 136 -8.56 2.05 -19.30
C PRO A 136 -9.42 0.92 -18.75
N ILE A 137 -9.18 0.50 -17.51
CA ILE A 137 -9.99 -0.52 -16.81
C ILE A 137 -11.49 -0.23 -16.77
N THR A 138 -11.89 1.06 -16.87
CA THR A 138 -13.29 1.49 -16.74
C THR A 138 -14.09 1.35 -18.03
N TYR A 139 -13.43 1.25 -19.19
CA TYR A 139 -14.10 1.23 -20.50
C TYR A 139 -13.64 0.10 -21.43
N LEU A 140 -12.53 -0.58 -21.12
CA LEU A 140 -11.91 -1.57 -22.00
C LEU A 140 -12.82 -2.77 -22.31
N SER A 141 -13.64 -3.24 -21.36
CA SER A 141 -14.60 -4.33 -21.62
C SER A 141 -15.62 -3.94 -22.69
N TYR A 142 -16.19 -2.74 -22.62
CA TYR A 142 -17.13 -2.25 -23.64
C TYR A 142 -16.47 -2.10 -25.01
N LEU A 143 -15.20 -1.69 -25.04
CA LEU A 143 -14.43 -1.59 -26.28
C LEU A 143 -14.22 -2.97 -26.92
N ILE A 144 -13.80 -3.96 -26.12
CA ILE A 144 -13.61 -5.35 -26.57
C ILE A 144 -14.92 -5.89 -27.12
N ASP A 145 -16.03 -5.77 -26.37
CA ASP A 145 -17.34 -6.24 -26.79
C ASP A 145 -17.77 -5.63 -28.15
N LYS A 146 -17.47 -4.35 -28.39
CA LYS A 146 -17.78 -3.69 -29.66
C LYS A 146 -16.94 -4.19 -30.82
N ILE A 147 -15.66 -4.46 -30.59
CA ILE A 147 -14.76 -5.00 -31.62
C ILE A 147 -15.14 -6.44 -31.96
N GLU A 148 -15.43 -7.27 -30.95
CA GLU A 148 -15.82 -8.67 -31.15
C GLU A 148 -17.16 -8.82 -31.90
N GLN A 149 -18.06 -7.84 -31.78
CA GLN A 149 -19.32 -7.80 -32.52
C GLN A 149 -19.17 -7.34 -33.99
N ASP A 150 -18.02 -6.80 -34.38
CA ASP A 150 -17.77 -6.28 -35.73
C ASP A 150 -16.78 -7.17 -36.50
N GLU A 151 -17.32 -8.15 -37.24
CA GLU A 151 -16.53 -9.08 -38.06
C GLU A 151 -15.63 -8.37 -39.09
N THR A 152 -15.98 -7.15 -39.51
CA THR A 152 -15.19 -6.37 -40.47
C THR A 152 -13.93 -5.76 -39.86
N VAL A 153 -13.92 -5.59 -38.54
CA VAL A 153 -12.80 -5.04 -37.77
C VAL A 153 -11.91 -6.16 -37.25
N ILE A 154 -12.48 -7.14 -36.54
CA ILE A 154 -11.70 -8.17 -35.85
C ILE A 154 -10.91 -9.08 -36.80
N ASN A 155 -11.44 -9.33 -38.00
CA ASN A 155 -10.77 -10.16 -39.02
C ASN A 155 -9.88 -9.35 -39.96
N HIS A 156 -9.78 -8.03 -39.79
CA HIS A 156 -8.97 -7.18 -40.66
C HIS A 156 -7.49 -7.26 -40.29
N GLU A 157 -6.59 -7.47 -41.26
CA GLU A 157 -5.15 -7.61 -40.98
C GLU A 157 -4.55 -6.38 -40.27
N THR A 158 -4.99 -5.18 -40.65
CA THR A 158 -4.60 -3.91 -40.02
C THR A 158 -4.88 -3.85 -38.54
N TYR A 159 -5.92 -4.54 -38.04
CA TYR A 159 -6.27 -4.52 -36.62
C TYR A 159 -5.14 -5.09 -35.76
N PHE A 160 -4.63 -6.27 -36.12
CA PHE A 160 -3.50 -6.87 -35.41
C PHE A 160 -2.22 -6.05 -35.56
N GLN A 161 -1.95 -5.55 -36.78
CA GLN A 161 -0.79 -4.70 -37.05
C GLN A 161 -0.81 -3.40 -36.23
N LEU A 162 -1.99 -2.80 -36.01
CA LEU A 162 -2.15 -1.62 -35.17
C LEU A 162 -1.78 -1.91 -33.71
N ILE A 163 -2.27 -3.03 -33.16
CA ILE A 163 -1.95 -3.44 -31.78
C ILE A 163 -0.43 -3.65 -31.63
N LEU A 164 0.19 -4.37 -32.56
CA LEU A 164 1.63 -4.60 -32.57
C LEU A 164 2.43 -3.30 -32.69
N TRP A 165 1.96 -2.35 -33.52
CA TRP A 165 2.57 -1.03 -33.67
C TRP A 165 2.55 -0.24 -32.36
N ILE A 166 1.41 -0.21 -31.65
CA ILE A 166 1.30 0.45 -30.34
C ILE A 166 2.28 -0.18 -29.35
N LEU A 167 2.28 -1.51 -29.23
CA LEU A 167 3.16 -2.22 -28.29
C LEU A 167 4.64 -2.00 -28.62
N LYS A 168 5.00 -1.92 -29.90
CA LYS A 168 6.39 -1.74 -30.33
C LYS A 168 6.92 -0.33 -30.07
N LEU A 169 6.11 0.69 -30.33
CA LEU A 169 6.59 2.07 -30.46
C LEU A 169 6.12 3.03 -29.37
N SER A 170 5.00 2.74 -28.68
CA SER A 170 4.41 3.69 -27.72
C SER A 170 5.29 3.87 -26.47
N PRO A 171 5.62 5.11 -26.08
CA PRO A 171 6.15 5.44 -24.76
C PRO A 171 5.05 5.64 -23.71
N ASP A 172 3.78 5.72 -24.13
CA ASP A 172 2.65 6.08 -23.28
C ASP A 172 1.92 4.87 -22.70
N LYS A 173 1.54 4.96 -21.42
CA LYS A 173 0.96 3.87 -20.62
C LYS A 173 -0.43 3.46 -21.09
N ASN A 174 -1.33 4.43 -21.33
CA ASN A 174 -2.73 4.12 -21.67
C ASN A 174 -2.87 3.44 -23.05
N PRO A 175 -2.17 3.87 -24.12
CA PRO A 175 -2.14 3.12 -25.37
C PRO A 175 -1.66 1.67 -25.20
N ILE A 176 -0.60 1.44 -24.41
CA ILE A 176 -0.13 0.07 -24.10
C ILE A 176 -1.20 -0.74 -23.37
N LYS A 177 -1.85 -0.19 -22.33
CA LYS A 177 -2.94 -0.87 -21.59
C LYS A 177 -4.09 -1.27 -22.51
N ILE A 178 -4.51 -0.37 -23.39
CA ILE A 178 -5.55 -0.64 -24.40
C ILE A 178 -5.08 -1.77 -25.32
N ALA A 179 -3.88 -1.66 -25.88
CA ALA A 179 -3.32 -2.66 -26.80
C ALA A 179 -3.20 -4.04 -26.14
N LEU A 180 -2.78 -4.15 -24.88
CA LEU A 180 -2.71 -5.42 -24.14
C LEU A 180 -4.09 -6.06 -23.94
N GLY A 181 -5.12 -5.24 -23.67
CA GLY A 181 -6.50 -5.69 -23.61
C GLY A 181 -7.00 -6.28 -24.93
N LEU A 182 -6.79 -5.52 -26.01
CA LEU A 182 -7.18 -5.91 -27.37
C LEU A 182 -6.38 -7.10 -27.91
N LEU A 183 -5.11 -7.25 -27.50
CA LEU A 183 -4.27 -8.38 -27.87
C LEU A 183 -4.88 -9.71 -27.40
N GLY A 184 -5.76 -9.69 -26.39
CA GLY A 184 -6.50 -10.85 -25.86
C GLY A 184 -7.16 -11.75 -26.91
N SER A 185 -7.59 -11.21 -28.05
CA SER A 185 -8.24 -11.98 -29.12
C SER A 185 -7.29 -12.84 -29.97
N PHE A 186 -5.96 -12.71 -29.79
CA PHE A 186 -4.96 -13.39 -30.62
C PHE A 186 -4.19 -14.47 -29.84
N ASN A 187 -4.13 -15.70 -30.36
CA ASN A 187 -3.54 -16.85 -29.67
C ASN A 187 -2.18 -17.29 -30.22
N ASP A 188 -1.45 -16.41 -30.90
CA ASP A 188 -0.12 -16.69 -31.44
C ASP A 188 0.99 -16.51 -30.38
N SER A 189 2.18 -17.06 -30.68
CA SER A 189 3.33 -17.02 -29.78
C SER A 189 3.86 -15.61 -29.51
N THR A 190 3.74 -14.69 -30.47
CA THR A 190 4.20 -13.31 -30.30
C THR A 190 3.28 -12.58 -29.32
N SER A 191 1.97 -12.72 -29.49
CA SER A 191 0.97 -12.17 -28.57
C SER A 191 1.16 -12.70 -27.14
N GLN A 192 1.34 -14.01 -26.98
CA GLN A 192 1.61 -14.61 -25.68
C GLN A 192 2.88 -14.03 -25.04
N ARG A 193 3.98 -13.96 -25.79
CA ARG A 193 5.26 -13.45 -25.30
C ARG A 193 5.20 -11.99 -24.89
N LEU A 194 4.48 -11.16 -25.65
CA LEU A 194 4.24 -9.75 -25.31
C LEU A 194 3.47 -9.64 -23.99
N LEU A 195 2.41 -10.42 -23.80
CA LEU A 195 1.67 -10.39 -22.54
C LEU A 195 2.53 -10.84 -21.36
N LEU A 196 3.32 -11.91 -21.53
CA LEU A 196 4.25 -12.35 -20.49
C LEU A 196 5.26 -11.25 -20.14
N LEU A 197 5.79 -10.54 -21.15
CA LEU A 197 6.75 -9.45 -20.96
C LEU A 197 6.12 -8.25 -20.22
N PHE A 198 4.96 -7.78 -20.68
CA PHE A 198 4.31 -6.63 -20.05
C PHE A 198 3.77 -6.96 -18.66
N ALA A 199 3.36 -8.21 -18.40
CA ALA A 199 2.89 -8.62 -17.07
C ALA A 199 3.94 -8.41 -15.96
N LEU A 200 5.22 -8.35 -16.31
CA LEU A 200 6.35 -8.14 -15.39
C LEU A 200 6.34 -6.76 -14.74
N HIS A 201 5.64 -5.78 -15.33
CA HIS A 201 5.60 -4.41 -14.85
C HIS A 201 4.27 -4.08 -14.14
N PRO A 202 4.28 -3.53 -12.91
CA PRO A 202 3.05 -3.27 -12.13
C PRO A 202 1.97 -2.45 -12.84
N GLU A 203 2.37 -1.54 -13.73
CA GLU A 203 1.44 -0.72 -14.54
C GLU A 203 0.58 -1.54 -15.51
N PHE A 204 1.08 -2.70 -15.95
CA PHE A 204 0.48 -3.50 -17.02
C PHE A 204 0.06 -4.90 -16.56
N THR A 205 0.45 -5.32 -15.35
CA THR A 205 0.13 -6.66 -14.83
C THR A 205 -1.35 -6.99 -14.94
N LEU A 206 -2.26 -6.11 -14.51
CA LEU A 206 -3.71 -6.28 -14.64
C LEU A 206 -4.17 -6.58 -16.08
N TYR A 207 -3.66 -5.80 -17.03
CA TYR A 207 -4.08 -5.85 -18.43
C TYR A 207 -3.51 -7.06 -19.15
N ALA A 208 -2.33 -7.54 -18.74
CA ALA A 208 -1.69 -8.70 -19.33
C ALA A 208 -2.11 -10.04 -18.70
N ILE A 209 -2.35 -10.09 -17.38
CA ILE A 209 -2.65 -11.35 -16.69
C ILE A 209 -4.03 -11.92 -17.07
N ARG A 210 -5.04 -11.06 -17.26
CA ARG A 210 -6.39 -11.46 -17.65
C ARG A 210 -6.41 -12.27 -18.96
N PRO A 211 -5.86 -11.76 -20.07
CA PRO A 211 -5.83 -12.51 -21.32
C PRO A 211 -4.82 -13.68 -21.28
N LEU A 212 -3.80 -13.67 -20.42
CA LEU A 212 -2.94 -14.85 -20.20
C LEU A 212 -3.71 -16.02 -19.57
N LYS A 213 -4.56 -15.77 -18.57
CA LYS A 213 -5.41 -16.81 -17.95
C LYS A 213 -6.36 -17.49 -18.93
N GLN A 214 -6.81 -16.76 -19.96
CA GLN A 214 -7.69 -17.30 -20.98
C GLN A 214 -6.96 -18.24 -21.95
N ARG A 215 -5.64 -18.10 -22.08
CA ARG A 215 -4.81 -18.84 -23.04
C ARG A 215 -4.10 -20.05 -22.43
N LEU A 216 -3.58 -19.90 -21.22
CA LEU A 216 -2.70 -20.88 -20.60
C LEU A 216 -3.47 -21.76 -19.64
N SER A 217 -3.18 -23.06 -19.65
CA SER A 217 -3.64 -23.95 -18.58
C SER A 217 -2.99 -23.57 -17.25
N CYS A 218 -3.52 -24.07 -16.13
CA CYS A 218 -2.93 -23.84 -14.82
C CYS A 218 -1.49 -24.38 -14.76
N GLU A 219 -1.25 -25.55 -15.36
CA GLU A 219 0.06 -26.20 -15.43
C GLU A 219 1.05 -25.40 -16.30
N GLU A 220 0.58 -24.73 -17.35
CA GLU A 220 1.43 -23.90 -18.22
C GLU A 220 1.75 -22.55 -17.60
N LEU A 221 0.82 -22.01 -16.83
CA LEU A 221 1.04 -20.79 -16.08
C LEU A 221 1.97 -21.04 -14.88
N GLU A 222 1.94 -22.23 -14.28
CA GLU A 222 2.63 -22.58 -13.03
C GLU A 222 4.12 -22.16 -12.96
N PRO A 223 4.97 -22.46 -13.96
CA PRO A 223 6.37 -22.07 -13.91
C PRO A 223 6.56 -20.55 -14.05
N PHE A 224 5.68 -19.91 -14.83
CA PHE A 224 5.63 -18.47 -14.92
C PHE A 224 5.13 -17.84 -13.62
N LEU A 225 4.25 -18.50 -12.87
CA LEU A 225 3.79 -17.97 -11.58
C LEU A 225 4.94 -17.80 -10.60
N TYR A 226 5.85 -18.78 -10.56
CA TYR A 226 7.04 -18.73 -9.71
C TYR A 226 7.97 -17.57 -10.10
N SER A 227 8.15 -17.31 -11.41
CA SER A 227 9.02 -16.23 -11.89
C SER A 227 8.36 -14.85 -11.87
N LEU A 228 7.08 -14.70 -12.24
CA LEU A 228 6.37 -13.41 -12.21
C LEU A 228 6.01 -13.00 -10.79
N GLY A 229 5.59 -13.94 -9.94
CA GLY A 229 5.28 -13.68 -8.54
C GLY A 229 6.47 -13.07 -7.79
N GLN A 230 7.68 -13.57 -8.06
CA GLN A 230 8.91 -13.02 -7.48
C GLN A 230 9.23 -11.61 -7.99
N ARG A 231 8.87 -11.30 -9.24
CA ARG A 231 9.22 -10.04 -9.90
C ARG A 231 8.25 -8.91 -9.64
N THR A 232 6.99 -9.23 -9.38
CA THR A 232 5.95 -8.25 -9.09
C THR A 232 6.13 -7.69 -7.68
N LYS A 233 5.94 -6.38 -7.53
CA LYS A 233 5.82 -5.66 -6.25
C LYS A 233 4.55 -4.81 -6.30
N GLY A 234 4.11 -4.35 -5.12
CA GLY A 234 2.95 -3.45 -4.99
C GLY A 234 1.71 -3.92 -5.73
N TRP A 235 1.09 -3.01 -6.48
CA TRP A 235 -0.15 -3.28 -7.21
C TRP A 235 -0.04 -4.38 -8.25
N GLY A 236 1.10 -4.54 -8.91
CA GLY A 236 1.33 -5.64 -9.84
C GLY A 236 1.23 -6.99 -9.13
N ARG A 237 1.77 -7.10 -7.91
CA ARG A 237 1.70 -8.33 -7.11
C ARG A 237 0.29 -8.61 -6.61
N ILE A 238 -0.41 -7.58 -6.16
CA ILE A 238 -1.82 -7.67 -5.74
C ILE A 238 -2.67 -8.21 -6.89
N GLN A 239 -2.63 -7.54 -8.04
CA GLN A 239 -3.39 -7.92 -9.24
C GLN A 239 -3.02 -9.32 -9.71
N PHE A 240 -1.74 -9.67 -9.67
CA PHE A 240 -1.28 -11.00 -10.03
C PHE A 240 -1.89 -12.09 -9.13
N ILE A 241 -1.85 -11.93 -7.81
CA ILE A 241 -2.38 -12.90 -6.84
C ILE A 241 -3.89 -13.06 -6.96
N GLU A 242 -4.62 -11.96 -7.10
CA GLU A 242 -6.08 -11.97 -7.34
C GLU A 242 -6.45 -12.78 -8.59
N HIS A 243 -5.61 -12.66 -9.61
CA HIS A 243 -5.78 -13.33 -10.89
C HIS A 243 -5.08 -14.70 -10.93
N LEU A 244 -4.69 -15.32 -9.82
CA LEU A 244 -4.29 -16.73 -9.83
C LEU A 244 -5.50 -17.68 -10.00
N PRO A 245 -5.30 -18.89 -10.53
CA PRO A 245 -6.28 -19.98 -10.42
C PRO A 245 -6.60 -20.33 -8.96
N SER A 246 -7.78 -20.91 -8.74
CA SER A 246 -8.20 -21.36 -7.39
C SER A 246 -7.44 -22.61 -6.90
N THR A 247 -6.93 -23.42 -7.82
CA THR A 247 -6.17 -24.64 -7.51
C THR A 247 -4.73 -24.46 -7.97
N LEU A 248 -3.78 -24.66 -7.05
CA LEU A 248 -2.36 -24.47 -7.26
C LEU A 248 -1.59 -25.68 -6.74
N SER A 249 -0.39 -25.91 -7.28
CA SER A 249 0.52 -26.92 -6.75
C SER A 249 0.95 -26.61 -5.32
N VAL A 250 1.40 -27.64 -4.59
CA VAL A 250 1.89 -27.50 -3.21
C VAL A 250 2.97 -26.42 -3.10
N ASN A 251 3.88 -26.32 -4.08
CA ASN A 251 4.95 -25.33 -4.06
C ASN A 251 4.42 -23.89 -4.18
N ASN A 252 3.45 -23.65 -5.06
CA ASN A 252 2.86 -22.32 -5.22
C ASN A 252 1.95 -21.95 -4.05
N ARG A 253 1.25 -22.95 -3.46
CA ARG A 253 0.50 -22.75 -2.21
C ARG A 253 1.42 -22.36 -1.07
N TYR A 254 2.53 -23.09 -0.88
CA TYR A 254 3.54 -22.75 0.12
C TYR A 254 4.11 -21.35 -0.12
N TRP A 255 4.50 -21.03 -1.36
CA TRP A 255 5.01 -19.71 -1.72
C TRP A 255 4.00 -18.59 -1.41
N LEU A 256 2.71 -18.76 -1.74
CA LEU A 256 1.68 -17.76 -1.40
C LEU A 256 1.59 -17.49 0.10
N LEU A 257 1.75 -18.53 0.91
CA LEU A 257 1.64 -18.46 2.36
C LEU A 257 2.92 -17.93 3.04
N THR A 258 4.09 -18.02 2.41
CA THR A 258 5.36 -17.58 3.01
C THR A 258 5.95 -16.29 2.42
N GLU A 259 5.83 -16.09 1.11
CA GLU A 259 6.48 -15.00 0.38
C GLU A 259 5.53 -14.19 -0.52
N GLY A 260 4.50 -14.83 -1.09
CA GLY A 260 3.64 -14.23 -2.10
C GLY A 260 2.88 -13.02 -1.59
N TYR A 261 2.34 -13.06 -0.38
CA TYR A 261 1.58 -11.94 0.19
C TYR A 261 2.40 -10.66 0.41
N LYS A 262 3.73 -10.77 0.54
CA LYS A 262 4.61 -9.65 0.89
C LYS A 262 4.59 -8.62 -0.23
N ASN A 263 4.04 -7.44 0.03
CA ASN A 263 3.99 -6.34 -0.94
C ASN A 263 4.24 -5.00 -0.22
N ASN A 264 4.50 -3.93 -0.97
CA ASN A 264 4.80 -2.60 -0.44
C ASN A 264 3.59 -1.66 -0.43
N VAL A 265 2.37 -2.21 -0.51
CA VAL A 265 1.10 -1.47 -0.37
C VAL A 265 0.45 -1.82 0.96
N MET A 266 -0.31 -2.91 1.03
CA MET A 266 -0.90 -3.46 2.26
C MET A 266 -1.09 -4.96 2.09
N THR A 267 -0.81 -5.75 3.13
CA THR A 267 -1.00 -7.21 3.10
C THR A 267 -2.49 -7.56 2.99
N GLU A 268 -3.35 -6.73 3.56
CA GLU A 268 -4.80 -6.87 3.62
C GLU A 268 -5.45 -6.97 2.23
N TYR A 269 -4.85 -6.41 1.18
CA TYR A 269 -5.35 -6.57 -0.19
C TYR A 269 -5.30 -8.03 -0.68
N VAL A 270 -4.30 -8.80 -0.24
CA VAL A 270 -4.03 -10.16 -0.74
C VAL A 270 -4.23 -11.24 0.30
N ALA A 271 -4.46 -10.88 1.56
CA ALA A 271 -4.50 -11.83 2.67
C ALA A 271 -5.53 -12.95 2.44
N TYR A 272 -6.74 -12.58 2.00
CA TYR A 272 -7.80 -13.54 1.69
C TYR A 272 -7.47 -14.44 0.51
N ASP A 273 -6.96 -13.88 -0.58
CA ASP A 273 -6.57 -14.66 -1.76
C ASP A 273 -5.43 -15.62 -1.44
N CYS A 274 -4.42 -15.20 -0.68
CA CYS A 274 -3.34 -16.06 -0.24
C CYS A 274 -3.84 -17.16 0.70
N ALA A 275 -4.71 -16.85 1.67
CA ALA A 275 -5.24 -17.85 2.59
C ALA A 275 -6.08 -18.92 1.88
N THR A 276 -6.94 -18.50 0.95
CA THR A 276 -7.86 -19.40 0.22
C THR A 276 -7.16 -20.19 -0.88
N LYS A 277 -6.44 -19.53 -1.80
CA LYS A 277 -5.73 -20.18 -2.91
C LYS A 277 -4.49 -20.95 -2.42
N GLY A 278 -3.89 -20.49 -1.33
CA GLY A 278 -2.82 -21.20 -0.64
C GLY A 278 -3.33 -22.40 0.18
N ALA A 279 -4.65 -22.57 0.34
CA ALA A 279 -5.26 -23.60 1.18
C ALA A 279 -4.63 -23.63 2.59
N LEU A 280 -4.61 -22.49 3.28
CA LEU A 280 -3.84 -22.26 4.51
C LEU A 280 -4.08 -23.37 5.56
N LEU A 281 -5.33 -23.76 5.80
CA LEU A 281 -5.66 -24.83 6.75
C LEU A 281 -5.07 -26.19 6.34
N GLU A 282 -5.19 -26.56 5.06
CA GLU A 282 -4.64 -27.80 4.52
C GLU A 282 -3.10 -27.80 4.63
N MET A 283 -2.45 -26.69 4.29
CA MET A 283 -1.00 -26.54 4.35
C MET A 283 -0.48 -26.64 5.78
N LEU A 284 -1.15 -26.01 6.75
CA LEU A 284 -0.81 -26.17 8.18
C LEU A 284 -0.91 -27.63 8.64
N LYS A 285 -1.91 -28.39 8.14
CA LYS A 285 -2.07 -29.81 8.48
C LYS A 285 -1.03 -30.70 7.78
N THR A 286 -0.64 -30.35 6.56
CA THR A 286 0.29 -31.14 5.74
C THR A 286 1.75 -30.92 6.14
N HIS A 287 2.10 -29.70 6.55
CA HIS A 287 3.43 -29.30 7.00
C HIS A 287 3.40 -28.80 8.46
N PRO A 288 3.04 -29.66 9.43
CA PRO A 288 2.92 -29.24 10.81
C PRO A 288 4.28 -28.83 11.39
N LEU A 289 4.27 -27.79 12.22
CA LEU A 289 5.46 -27.25 12.90
C LEU A 289 6.54 -26.67 11.96
N ASP A 290 6.19 -26.42 10.70
CA ASP A 290 7.05 -25.68 9.79
C ASP A 290 7.09 -24.20 10.21
N ASN A 291 8.27 -23.75 10.65
CA ASN A 291 8.43 -22.40 11.21
C ASN A 291 8.24 -21.30 10.16
N GLU A 292 8.68 -21.52 8.92
CA GLU A 292 8.54 -20.51 7.86
C GLU A 292 7.07 -20.38 7.47
N LEU A 293 6.38 -21.51 7.32
CA LEU A 293 4.95 -21.54 7.06
C LEU A 293 4.15 -20.87 8.18
N LEU A 294 4.46 -21.16 9.46
CA LEU A 294 3.80 -20.54 10.60
C LEU A 294 4.03 -19.02 10.63
N LEU A 295 5.25 -18.55 10.37
CA LEU A 295 5.53 -17.11 10.32
C LEU A 295 4.76 -16.42 9.18
N GLY A 296 4.62 -17.07 8.03
CA GLY A 296 3.82 -16.57 6.92
C GLY A 296 2.31 -16.57 7.21
N CYS A 297 1.80 -17.68 7.75
CA CYS A 297 0.41 -17.78 8.21
C CYS A 297 0.10 -16.76 9.30
N SER A 298 1.06 -16.44 10.17
CA SER A 298 0.87 -15.41 11.19
C SER A 298 0.62 -14.03 10.59
N ASP A 299 1.32 -13.65 9.51
CA ASP A 299 1.04 -12.37 8.83
C ASP A 299 -0.33 -12.36 8.16
N LEU A 300 -0.69 -13.47 7.50
CA LEU A 300 -1.96 -13.60 6.79
C LEU A 300 -3.16 -13.57 7.74
N LEU A 301 -3.11 -14.34 8.84
CA LEU A 301 -4.18 -14.36 9.83
C LEU A 301 -4.33 -12.98 10.49
N ARG A 302 -3.22 -12.32 10.85
CA ARG A 302 -3.26 -10.97 11.42
C ARG A 302 -3.85 -9.95 10.44
N ALA A 303 -3.48 -10.00 9.16
CA ALA A 303 -4.06 -9.13 8.14
C ALA A 303 -5.57 -9.38 7.94
N LEU A 304 -6.01 -10.65 7.99
CA LEU A 304 -7.44 -10.99 7.93
C LEU A 304 -8.20 -10.46 9.16
N LEU A 305 -7.61 -10.55 10.36
CA LEU A 305 -8.22 -10.07 11.60
C LEU A 305 -8.27 -8.54 11.68
N ASN A 306 -7.25 -7.84 11.19
CA ASN A 306 -7.20 -6.38 11.14
C ASN A 306 -8.29 -5.81 10.22
N GLY A 307 -8.64 -6.54 9.17
CA GLY A 307 -9.58 -6.10 8.14
C GLY A 307 -8.98 -5.04 7.22
N GLY A 308 -9.64 -4.76 6.10
CA GLY A 308 -9.09 -3.84 5.13
C GLY A 308 -9.92 -3.63 3.87
N PRO A 309 -9.30 -3.15 2.78
CA PRO A 309 -10.00 -2.80 1.54
C PRO A 309 -10.54 -4.00 0.76
N ALA A 310 -10.03 -5.21 1.04
CA ALA A 310 -10.47 -6.46 0.45
C ALA A 310 -11.22 -7.33 1.48
N LYS A 311 -11.52 -8.57 1.10
CA LYS A 311 -12.13 -9.57 1.98
C LYS A 311 -11.22 -9.88 3.18
N ASP A 312 -11.83 -10.22 4.30
CA ASP A 312 -11.16 -10.33 5.60
C ASP A 312 -11.58 -11.62 6.35
N ILE A 313 -11.34 -11.69 7.67
CA ILE A 313 -11.66 -12.88 8.48
C ILE A 313 -13.15 -13.24 8.43
N TYR A 314 -14.04 -12.27 8.23
CA TYR A 314 -15.48 -12.50 8.14
C TYR A 314 -15.89 -13.16 6.82
N ASP A 315 -15.03 -13.11 5.80
CA ASP A 315 -15.23 -13.77 4.51
C ASP A 315 -14.56 -15.17 4.45
N TYR A 316 -13.67 -15.49 5.40
CA TYR A 316 -12.85 -16.70 5.36
C TYR A 316 -13.50 -17.88 6.10
N VAL A 317 -14.19 -18.73 5.33
CA VAL A 317 -14.97 -19.88 5.83
C VAL A 317 -14.15 -20.82 6.74
N GLU A 318 -12.88 -21.06 6.44
CA GLU A 318 -12.01 -21.93 7.23
C GLU A 318 -11.31 -21.20 8.40
N GLY A 319 -11.61 -19.92 8.63
CA GLY A 319 -10.91 -19.05 9.58
C GLY A 319 -10.84 -19.62 10.99
N ALA A 320 -11.97 -20.08 11.54
CA ALA A 320 -12.03 -20.66 12.88
C ALA A 320 -11.09 -21.88 13.04
N GLN A 321 -11.10 -22.77 12.05
CA GLN A 321 -10.26 -23.98 12.07
C GLN A 321 -8.79 -23.66 11.82
N ALA A 322 -8.50 -22.71 10.93
CA ALA A 322 -7.16 -22.22 10.66
C ALA A 322 -6.52 -21.60 11.90
N CYS A 323 -7.23 -20.70 12.58
CA CYS A 323 -6.78 -20.07 13.83
C CYS A 323 -6.52 -21.11 14.92
N ASN A 324 -7.44 -22.05 15.14
CA ASN A 324 -7.25 -23.14 16.11
C ASN A 324 -6.05 -24.02 15.79
N THR A 325 -5.87 -24.39 14.51
CA THR A 325 -4.75 -25.24 14.06
C THR A 325 -3.43 -24.50 14.26
N PHE A 326 -3.37 -23.23 13.87
CA PHE A 326 -2.20 -22.36 14.05
C PHE A 326 -1.82 -22.26 15.54
N ILE A 327 -2.76 -21.88 16.42
CA ILE A 327 -2.50 -21.74 17.86
C ILE A 327 -2.03 -23.06 18.47
N SER A 328 -2.66 -24.17 18.09
CA SER A 328 -2.27 -25.50 18.59
C SER A 328 -0.82 -25.85 18.24
N GLN A 329 -0.38 -25.54 17.03
CA GLN A 329 1.01 -25.75 16.60
C GLN A 329 1.99 -24.82 17.33
N VAL A 330 1.63 -23.54 17.51
CA VAL A 330 2.45 -22.59 18.30
C VAL A 330 2.58 -23.07 19.74
N ASN A 331 1.53 -23.66 20.33
CA ASN A 331 1.59 -24.22 21.68
C ASN A 331 2.62 -25.35 21.83
N SER A 332 2.75 -26.20 20.80
CA SER A 332 3.73 -27.28 20.75
C SER A 332 5.18 -26.82 20.54
N LEU A 333 5.39 -25.58 20.08
CA LEU A 333 6.72 -25.02 19.88
C LEU A 333 7.29 -24.39 21.17
N PRO A 334 8.62 -24.40 21.33
CA PRO A 334 9.28 -23.63 22.38
C PRO A 334 9.13 -22.12 22.12
N PRO A 335 9.00 -21.27 23.15
CA PRO A 335 9.02 -19.82 23.01
C PRO A 335 10.31 -19.33 22.34
N LYS A 336 10.18 -18.77 21.14
CA LYS A 336 11.31 -18.20 20.36
C LYS A 336 10.89 -17.04 19.47
N GLU A 337 9.75 -17.18 18.81
CA GLU A 337 9.28 -16.23 17.80
C GLU A 337 8.17 -15.33 18.36
N LEU A 338 8.51 -14.08 18.71
CA LEU A 338 7.55 -13.08 19.21
C LEU A 338 6.40 -12.82 18.23
N LYS A 339 6.60 -13.10 16.93
CA LYS A 339 5.61 -12.88 15.87
C LYS A 339 4.45 -13.84 16.00
N LEU A 340 4.77 -15.10 16.30
CA LEU A 340 3.79 -16.15 16.52
C LEU A 340 2.99 -15.83 17.79
N LEU A 341 3.67 -15.42 18.87
CA LEU A 341 2.98 -14.97 20.10
C LEU A 341 2.06 -13.79 19.83
N TYR A 342 2.48 -12.80 19.04
CA TYR A 342 1.64 -11.65 18.74
C TYR A 342 0.35 -12.07 18.01
N CYS A 343 0.48 -12.92 16.99
CA CYS A 343 -0.67 -13.49 16.29
C CYS A 343 -1.61 -14.26 17.25
N VAL A 344 -1.06 -15.06 18.17
CA VAL A 344 -1.85 -15.75 19.21
C VAL A 344 -2.64 -14.74 20.06
N CYS A 345 -2.02 -13.62 20.45
CA CYS A 345 -2.71 -12.57 21.21
C CYS A 345 -3.83 -11.91 20.39
N GLU A 346 -3.60 -11.59 19.12
CA GLU A 346 -4.61 -10.96 18.25
C GLU A 346 -5.78 -11.90 17.96
N ILE A 347 -5.53 -13.20 17.76
CA ILE A 347 -6.61 -14.20 17.64
C ILE A 347 -7.41 -14.30 18.94
N ALA A 348 -6.73 -14.30 20.10
CA ALA A 348 -7.40 -14.36 21.40
C ALA A 348 -8.24 -13.12 21.67
N ASP A 349 -7.74 -11.93 21.32
CA ASP A 349 -8.45 -10.66 21.45
C ASP A 349 -9.68 -10.62 20.54
N PHE A 350 -9.53 -11.04 19.28
CA PHE A 350 -10.63 -11.14 18.33
C PHE A 350 -11.79 -11.98 18.89
N VAL A 351 -11.53 -13.21 19.33
CA VAL A 351 -12.62 -14.08 19.83
C VAL A 351 -13.22 -13.57 21.14
N GLN A 352 -12.53 -12.71 21.89
CA GLN A 352 -13.07 -12.09 23.12
C GLN A 352 -13.90 -10.84 22.83
N ASN A 353 -13.56 -10.09 21.77
CA ASN A 353 -14.10 -8.75 21.51
C ASN A 353 -14.97 -8.67 20.23
N SER A 354 -15.30 -9.78 19.57
CA SER A 354 -16.05 -9.81 18.30
C SER A 354 -17.48 -9.23 18.36
N GLY A 355 -18.01 -8.93 19.55
CA GLY A 355 -19.28 -8.20 19.70
C GLY A 355 -20.48 -8.89 19.01
N GLU A 356 -21.33 -8.08 18.36
CA GLU A 356 -22.58 -8.53 17.72
C GLU A 356 -22.33 -9.36 16.45
N ASP A 357 -21.20 -9.17 15.77
CA ASP A 357 -20.84 -9.89 14.54
C ASP A 357 -20.53 -11.37 14.78
N TRP A 358 -20.27 -11.76 16.04
CA TRP A 358 -19.98 -13.13 16.44
C TRP A 358 -21.07 -14.13 16.03
N LEU A 359 -22.35 -13.74 16.12
CA LEU A 359 -23.48 -14.61 15.76
C LEU A 359 -23.51 -14.91 14.25
N LEU A 360 -23.05 -13.97 13.41
CA LEU A 360 -22.99 -14.17 11.96
C LEU A 360 -21.90 -15.17 11.57
N LEU A 361 -20.88 -15.33 12.42
CA LEU A 361 -19.73 -16.18 12.19
C LEU A 361 -19.93 -17.63 12.64
N GLU A 362 -21.02 -17.95 13.35
CA GLU A 362 -21.31 -19.29 13.83
C GLU A 362 -21.36 -20.32 12.69
N SER A 363 -21.91 -19.94 11.53
CA SER A 363 -21.95 -20.80 10.34
C SER A 363 -20.57 -21.15 9.77
N PHE A 364 -19.54 -20.36 10.11
CA PHE A 364 -18.14 -20.60 9.73
C PHE A 364 -17.33 -21.27 10.87
N GLY A 365 -18.02 -21.74 11.92
CA GLY A 365 -17.42 -22.47 13.03
C GLY A 365 -16.91 -21.60 14.17
N TRP A 366 -17.16 -20.29 14.15
CA TRP A 366 -16.91 -19.40 15.27
C TRP A 366 -18.04 -19.51 16.30
N ASN A 367 -17.97 -20.55 17.14
CA ASN A 367 -18.93 -20.82 18.20
C ASN A 367 -18.25 -20.83 19.57
N ASP A 368 -19.05 -20.92 20.64
CA ASP A 368 -18.56 -20.88 22.02
C ASP A 368 -17.49 -21.95 22.30
N HIS A 369 -17.62 -23.15 21.73
CA HIS A 369 -16.61 -24.20 21.88
C HIS A 369 -15.27 -23.78 21.26
N CYS A 370 -15.29 -23.26 20.02
CA CYS A 370 -14.11 -22.73 19.34
C CYS A 370 -13.47 -21.59 20.15
N GLN A 371 -14.28 -20.65 20.66
CA GLN A 371 -13.81 -19.53 21.48
C GLN A 371 -13.09 -20.02 22.74
N GLN A 372 -13.68 -20.95 23.50
CA GLN A 372 -13.08 -21.49 24.71
C GLN A 372 -11.78 -22.25 24.43
N GLN A 373 -11.72 -23.00 23.32
CA GLN A 373 -10.52 -23.71 22.90
C GLN A 373 -9.38 -22.73 22.54
N ILE A 374 -9.68 -21.67 21.78
CA ILE A 374 -8.72 -20.62 21.44
C ILE A 374 -8.22 -19.94 22.71
N ILE A 375 -9.12 -19.49 23.60
CA ILE A 375 -8.75 -18.77 24.82
C ILE A 375 -7.87 -19.63 25.72
N SER A 376 -8.27 -20.87 26.00
CA SER A 376 -7.51 -21.77 26.88
C SER A 376 -6.13 -22.10 26.33
N THR A 377 -6.02 -22.36 25.02
CA THR A 377 -4.73 -22.67 24.39
C THR A 377 -3.82 -21.43 24.32
N SER A 378 -4.38 -20.26 23.99
CA SER A 378 -3.65 -19.00 24.00
C SER A 378 -3.12 -18.66 25.39
N GLN A 379 -3.91 -18.87 26.46
CA GLN A 379 -3.46 -18.66 27.83
C GLN A 379 -2.26 -19.55 28.19
N ASN A 380 -2.27 -20.82 27.80
CA ASN A 380 -1.13 -21.73 28.02
C ASN A 380 0.14 -21.24 27.32
N ILE A 381 0.01 -20.65 26.13
CA ILE A 381 1.15 -20.06 25.41
C ILE A 381 1.64 -18.79 26.13
N ILE A 382 0.72 -17.89 26.45
CA ILE A 382 1.02 -16.56 27.04
C ILE A 382 1.69 -16.70 28.41
N GLN A 383 1.30 -17.69 29.22
CA GLN A 383 1.82 -17.89 30.58
C GLN A 383 3.25 -18.47 30.62
N LYS A 384 3.85 -18.81 29.47
CA LYS A 384 5.23 -19.31 29.43
C LYS A 384 6.21 -18.22 29.90
N PRO A 385 7.01 -18.45 30.96
CA PRO A 385 7.85 -17.41 31.59
C PRO A 385 8.98 -16.89 30.69
N GLU A 386 9.37 -17.63 29.65
CA GLU A 386 10.44 -17.26 28.73
C GLU A 386 10.13 -15.98 27.93
N TRP A 387 8.84 -15.63 27.76
CA TRP A 387 8.44 -14.46 26.98
C TRP A 387 8.95 -13.15 27.55
N SER A 388 9.00 -12.98 28.88
CA SER A 388 9.50 -11.74 29.47
C SER A 388 10.94 -11.46 29.07
N THR A 389 11.78 -12.51 29.10
CA THR A 389 13.20 -12.40 28.71
C THR A 389 13.32 -12.08 27.23
N LEU A 390 12.60 -12.80 26.36
CA LEU A 390 12.62 -12.56 24.91
C LEU A 390 12.14 -11.14 24.53
N ILE A 391 11.12 -10.62 25.20
CA ILE A 391 10.62 -9.25 24.97
C ILE A 391 11.68 -8.23 25.37
N ILE A 392 12.30 -8.37 26.54
CA ILE A 392 13.34 -7.44 27.01
C ILE A 392 14.55 -7.47 26.08
N GLU A 393 15.04 -8.65 25.72
CA GLU A 393 16.15 -8.82 24.79
C GLU A 393 15.85 -8.21 23.41
N ALA A 394 14.62 -8.41 22.91
CA ALA A 394 14.20 -7.85 21.63
C ALA A 394 14.05 -6.33 21.67
N LEU A 395 13.58 -5.74 22.77
CA LEU A 395 13.50 -4.28 22.94
C LEU A 395 14.88 -3.61 23.00
N GLN A 396 15.89 -4.31 23.54
CA GLN A 396 17.27 -3.84 23.63
C GLN A 396 18.07 -4.12 22.34
N SER A 397 17.48 -4.78 21.36
CA SER A 397 18.14 -5.07 20.08
C SER A 397 18.42 -3.78 19.31
N PRO A 398 19.49 -3.72 18.49
CA PRO A 398 19.68 -2.62 17.55
C PRO A 398 18.67 -2.65 16.38
N SER A 399 17.89 -3.73 16.24
CA SER A 399 16.95 -3.90 15.13
C SER A 399 15.60 -3.23 15.41
N ARG A 400 15.35 -2.07 14.82
CA ARG A 400 14.07 -1.34 14.96
C ARG A 400 12.82 -2.21 14.72
N SER A 401 12.89 -3.13 13.75
CA SER A 401 11.79 -4.08 13.47
C SER A 401 11.52 -5.02 14.65
N LYS A 402 12.58 -5.62 15.24
CA LYS A 402 12.45 -6.48 16.42
C LYS A 402 11.93 -5.70 17.62
N ASN A 403 12.42 -4.47 17.82
CA ASN A 403 12.01 -3.66 18.95
C ASN A 403 10.53 -3.27 18.84
N TYR A 404 10.10 -2.84 17.65
CA TYR A 404 8.70 -2.49 17.40
C TYR A 404 7.79 -3.70 17.66
N GLN A 405 8.15 -4.86 17.12
CA GLN A 405 7.42 -6.11 17.34
C GLN A 405 7.33 -6.47 18.83
N ALA A 406 8.42 -6.35 19.58
CA ALA A 406 8.43 -6.61 21.02
C ALA A 406 7.52 -5.64 21.80
N SER A 407 7.46 -4.36 21.37
CA SER A 407 6.56 -3.38 21.99
C SER A 407 5.07 -3.73 21.79
N LEU A 408 4.69 -4.26 20.61
CA LEU A 408 3.33 -4.70 20.34
C LEU A 408 2.94 -5.91 21.18
N VAL A 409 3.85 -6.88 21.32
CA VAL A 409 3.64 -8.05 22.18
C VAL A 409 3.51 -7.63 23.65
N ALA A 410 4.41 -6.78 24.14
CA ALA A 410 4.36 -6.29 25.51
C ALA A 410 3.03 -5.58 25.82
N LYS A 411 2.53 -4.75 24.89
CA LYS A 411 1.22 -4.11 24.98
C LYS A 411 0.09 -5.14 25.03
N SER A 412 0.13 -6.15 24.15
CA SER A 412 -0.87 -7.23 24.10
C SER A 412 -0.91 -8.04 25.40
N LEU A 413 0.25 -8.23 26.03
CA LEU A 413 0.38 -8.89 27.33
C LEU A 413 0.14 -7.96 28.54
N ARG A 414 -0.13 -6.67 28.31
CA ARG A 414 -0.30 -5.64 29.35
C ARG A 414 0.92 -5.54 30.29
N LEU A 415 2.12 -5.74 29.77
CA LEU A 415 3.37 -5.54 30.50
C LEU A 415 3.73 -4.06 30.55
N ASP A 416 4.00 -3.52 31.75
CA ASP A 416 4.54 -2.15 31.87
C ASP A 416 6.01 -2.14 31.44
N ILE A 417 6.26 -1.77 30.19
CA ILE A 417 7.59 -1.59 29.62
C ILE A 417 8.00 -0.12 29.53
N TRP A 418 7.23 0.80 30.12
CA TRP A 418 7.41 2.23 29.91
C TRP A 418 8.78 2.71 30.40
N GLU A 419 9.22 2.29 31.59
CA GLU A 419 10.53 2.68 32.13
C GLU A 419 11.70 2.18 31.28
N LEU A 420 11.56 0.98 30.70
CA LEU A 420 12.55 0.42 29.79
C LEU A 420 12.62 1.24 28.49
N LEU A 421 11.47 1.51 27.85
CA LEU A 421 11.41 2.35 26.64
C LEU A 421 11.96 3.76 26.92
N PHE A 422 11.66 4.32 28.09
CA PHE A 422 12.14 5.64 28.48
C PHE A 422 13.66 5.65 28.63
N SER A 423 14.25 4.62 29.26
CA SER A 423 15.70 4.47 29.34
C SER A 423 16.33 4.34 27.96
N LEU A 424 15.76 3.49 27.09
CA LEU A 424 16.27 3.29 25.73
C LEU A 424 16.24 4.58 24.91
N GLN A 425 15.15 5.35 24.98
CA GLN A 425 15.07 6.66 24.34
C GLN A 425 16.07 7.63 24.93
N LYS A 426 16.21 7.67 26.26
CA LYS A 426 17.14 8.55 26.95
C LYS A 426 18.60 8.28 26.55
N ASP A 427 18.97 7.02 26.41
CA ASP A 427 20.33 6.59 26.08
C ASP A 427 20.63 6.75 24.58
N ASN A 428 19.61 6.68 23.72
CA ASN A 428 19.73 6.86 22.28
C ASN A 428 18.65 7.81 21.73
N PRO A 429 18.98 9.10 21.47
CA PRO A 429 18.05 10.06 20.89
C PRO A 429 17.37 9.61 19.58
N ASN A 430 18.02 8.75 18.80
CA ASN A 430 17.52 8.24 17.53
C ASN A 430 16.66 6.96 17.67
N ALA A 431 16.33 6.53 18.88
CA ALA A 431 15.54 5.32 19.12
C ALA A 431 14.07 5.45 18.65
N ASP A 432 13.54 6.68 18.62
CA ASP A 432 12.21 7.04 18.09
C ASP A 432 11.04 6.33 18.80
N TRP A 433 11.09 6.30 20.14
CA TRP A 433 10.06 5.71 21.02
C TRP A 433 8.93 6.67 21.42
N TRP A 434 8.91 7.88 20.85
CA TRP A 434 8.03 8.97 21.28
C TRP A 434 6.56 8.58 21.28
N HIS A 435 6.08 7.94 20.20
CA HIS A 435 4.71 7.46 20.12
C HIS A 435 4.37 6.50 21.26
N GLN A 436 5.18 5.45 21.49
CA GLN A 436 4.92 4.47 22.54
C GLN A 436 5.01 5.07 23.95
N LEU A 437 5.90 6.05 24.16
CA LEU A 437 6.05 6.73 25.45
C LEU A 437 4.86 7.63 25.81
N MET A 438 4.15 8.15 24.80
CA MET A 438 2.93 8.94 24.98
C MET A 438 1.67 8.09 25.24
N GLN A 439 1.72 6.78 25.01
CA GLN A 439 0.61 5.84 25.25
C GLN A 439 0.44 5.52 26.75
N THR A 440 0.20 6.54 27.58
CA THR A 440 -0.03 6.43 29.01
C THR A 440 -0.88 7.58 29.54
N ASP A 441 -1.80 7.29 30.46
CA ASP A 441 -2.62 8.32 31.12
C ASP A 441 -1.91 9.00 32.31
N ALA A 442 -0.69 8.57 32.63
CA ALA A 442 0.03 9.06 33.80
C ALA A 442 0.75 10.39 33.50
N SER A 443 0.21 11.51 34.01
CA SER A 443 0.76 12.86 33.77
C SER A 443 2.24 13.00 34.11
N HIS A 444 2.72 12.39 35.21
CA HIS A 444 4.14 12.42 35.59
C HIS A 444 5.06 11.69 34.58
N LYS A 445 4.56 10.68 33.86
CA LYS A 445 5.29 10.02 32.77
C LYS A 445 5.38 10.97 31.57
N ILE A 446 4.28 11.64 31.21
CA ILE A 446 4.26 12.63 30.12
C ILE A 446 5.19 13.82 30.41
N GLU A 447 5.22 14.33 31.64
CA GLU A 447 6.17 15.38 32.05
C GLU A 447 7.63 14.96 31.81
N ARG A 448 7.97 13.70 32.10
CA ARG A 448 9.30 13.14 31.81
C ARG A 448 9.57 13.05 30.30
N VAL A 449 8.58 12.66 29.50
CA VAL A 449 8.69 12.62 28.03
C VAL A 449 8.97 14.01 27.47
N VAL A 450 8.16 15.00 27.86
CA VAL A 450 8.34 16.40 27.44
C VAL A 450 9.72 16.91 27.82
N LYS A 451 10.14 16.69 29.07
CA LYS A 451 11.48 17.11 29.53
C LYS A 451 12.60 16.43 28.75
N LEU A 452 12.45 15.15 28.40
CA LEU A 452 13.43 14.44 27.59
C LEU A 452 13.45 14.97 26.15
N ALA A 453 12.28 15.24 25.57
CA ALA A 453 12.15 15.82 24.24
C ALA A 453 12.84 17.19 24.16
N GLU A 454 12.67 18.05 25.17
CA GLU A 454 13.37 19.34 25.26
C GLU A 454 14.90 19.21 25.30
N GLN A 455 15.42 18.10 25.83
CA GLN A 455 16.86 17.85 25.95
C GLN A 455 17.46 17.23 24.69
N GLN A 456 16.75 16.29 24.06
CA GLN A 456 17.26 15.45 22.97
C GLN A 456 16.94 15.97 21.59
N ILE A 457 15.76 16.57 21.43
CA ILE A 457 15.41 17.20 20.17
C ILE A 457 16.23 18.48 20.19
N ALA A 458 17.20 18.57 19.27
CA ALA A 458 17.98 19.78 19.07
C ALA A 458 16.99 20.85 18.61
N LEU A 459 16.42 21.52 19.60
CA LEU A 459 15.51 22.65 19.52
C LEU A 459 16.28 23.90 19.05
N THR A 460 17.26 23.70 18.16
CA THR A 460 18.28 24.66 17.74
C THR A 460 17.64 25.70 16.83
N ALA A 461 17.61 26.92 17.36
CA ALA A 461 17.65 28.21 16.66
C ALA A 461 16.55 28.51 15.63
N LEU A 462 15.40 29.00 16.13
CA LEU A 462 14.53 29.96 15.42
C LEU A 462 14.54 31.33 16.13
N ASP A 463 15.66 31.68 16.76
CA ASP A 463 15.88 33.06 17.27
C ASP A 463 16.28 34.04 16.14
N SER A 464 16.35 33.57 14.89
CA SER A 464 16.51 34.44 13.72
C SER A 464 15.15 34.83 13.18
N THR A 465 14.79 36.10 13.33
CA THR A 465 13.63 36.71 12.66
C THR A 465 13.82 36.89 11.15
N ASP A 466 14.96 36.46 10.59
CA ASP A 466 15.40 36.84 9.23
C ASP A 466 15.81 35.67 8.33
N ASP A 467 15.62 34.40 8.71
CA ASP A 467 15.98 33.28 7.82
C ASP A 467 14.82 32.90 6.87
N PRO A 468 15.00 32.89 5.54
CA PRO A 468 13.98 32.45 4.60
C PRO A 468 13.53 31.02 4.91
N LEU A 469 12.23 30.77 4.76
CA LEU A 469 11.51 29.50 4.97
C LEU A 469 11.95 28.35 4.03
N ILE A 470 13.25 28.11 3.87
CA ILE A 470 13.81 27.12 2.97
C ILE A 470 15.05 26.49 3.61
N THR A 471 14.85 25.43 4.39
CA THR A 471 15.90 24.45 4.66
C THR A 471 15.56 23.12 4.00
N THR A 472 16.43 22.72 3.10
CA THR A 472 16.40 21.47 2.34
C THR A 472 16.77 20.27 3.20
N TYR A 473 15.87 19.29 3.23
CA TYR A 473 16.11 17.84 3.28
C TYR A 473 17.37 17.33 4.04
N SER A 474 17.39 17.50 5.37
CA SER A 474 18.03 16.52 6.27
C SER A 474 17.41 16.41 7.68
N GLU A 475 16.33 17.13 7.98
CA GLU A 475 15.75 17.26 9.34
C GLU A 475 14.52 16.37 9.61
N TYR A 476 14.13 15.50 8.66
CA TYR A 476 12.86 14.78 8.67
C TYR A 476 12.62 13.89 9.92
N GLN A 477 13.68 13.46 10.63
CA GLN A 477 13.54 12.62 11.83
C GLN A 477 13.15 13.41 13.09
N SER A 478 13.63 14.65 13.26
CA SER A 478 13.34 15.46 14.46
C SER A 478 11.90 15.99 14.47
N HIS A 479 11.29 16.19 13.30
CA HIS A 479 9.89 16.61 13.18
C HIS A 479 8.90 15.53 13.64
N HIS A 480 9.17 14.24 13.37
CA HIS A 480 8.27 13.15 13.78
C HIS A 480 8.12 13.01 15.31
N ALA A 481 9.19 13.25 16.07
CA ALA A 481 9.17 13.15 17.53
C ALA A 481 8.19 14.16 18.17
N VAL A 482 8.25 15.43 17.75
CA VAL A 482 7.37 16.48 18.27
C VAL A 482 5.93 16.26 17.80
N GLU A 483 5.72 15.77 16.57
CA GLU A 483 4.39 15.42 16.09
C GLU A 483 3.72 14.36 16.98
N TYR A 484 4.41 13.26 17.31
CA TYR A 484 3.85 12.22 18.18
C TYR A 484 3.49 12.76 19.57
N ILE A 485 4.35 13.62 20.14
CA ILE A 485 4.06 14.25 21.44
C ILE A 485 2.84 15.17 21.33
N MET A 486 2.78 16.02 20.31
CA MET A 486 1.69 17.00 20.12
C MET A 486 0.34 16.33 19.87
N GLN A 487 0.32 15.15 19.25
CA GLN A 487 -0.92 14.43 18.97
C GLN A 487 -1.69 14.09 20.26
N ASP A 488 -0.97 13.71 21.32
CA ASP A 488 -1.58 13.23 22.57
C ASP A 488 -1.57 14.30 23.69
N LEU A 489 -0.76 15.36 23.56
CA LEU A 489 -0.59 16.40 24.58
C LEU A 489 -1.89 17.17 24.91
N GLY A 490 -2.88 17.13 24.02
CA GLY A 490 -4.21 17.69 24.27
C GLY A 490 -4.90 17.09 25.51
N GLY A 491 -4.59 15.84 25.87
CA GLY A 491 -5.11 15.16 27.06
C GLY A 491 -4.40 15.54 28.37
N PHE A 492 -3.35 16.36 28.32
CA PHE A 492 -2.51 16.71 29.48
C PHE A 492 -2.39 18.24 29.67
N PRO A 493 -3.49 18.93 30.06
CA PRO A 493 -3.47 20.38 30.27
C PRO A 493 -2.35 20.84 31.20
N GLY A 494 -1.64 21.89 30.79
CA GLY A 494 -0.53 22.48 31.55
C GLY A 494 0.84 21.81 31.35
N ILE A 495 0.91 20.68 30.65
CA ILE A 495 2.17 19.98 30.35
C ILE A 495 2.63 20.32 28.92
N GLY A 496 3.93 20.54 28.72
CA GLY A 496 4.51 20.74 27.38
C GLY A 496 4.33 22.12 26.76
N TRP A 497 4.00 23.14 27.55
CA TRP A 497 3.84 24.51 27.07
C TRP A 497 5.03 25.04 26.26
N SER A 498 6.25 24.75 26.70
CA SER A 498 7.51 25.09 26.00
C SER A 498 7.57 24.56 24.57
N LEU A 499 7.09 23.33 24.34
CA LEU A 499 7.03 22.71 23.01
C LEU A 499 5.90 23.34 22.17
N ILE A 500 4.72 23.57 22.77
CA ILE A 500 3.56 24.19 22.09
C ILE A 500 3.92 25.61 21.63
N LYS A 501 4.46 26.42 22.54
CA LYS A 501 4.91 27.80 22.30
C LYS A 501 5.84 27.90 21.10
N ARG A 502 6.73 26.93 20.94
CA ARG A 502 7.65 26.85 19.81
C ARG A 502 6.96 26.41 18.52
N GLN A 503 6.10 25.40 18.58
CA GLN A 503 5.36 24.94 17.41
C GLN A 503 4.43 26.00 16.82
N LEU A 504 3.90 26.92 17.64
CA LEU A 504 3.14 28.09 17.16
C LEU A 504 3.96 29.01 16.24
N ARG A 505 5.29 29.00 16.35
CA ARG A 505 6.22 29.80 15.55
C ARG A 505 6.98 28.96 14.51
N SER A 506 6.64 27.67 14.36
CA SER A 506 7.31 26.79 13.41
C SER A 506 7.11 27.27 11.97
N PRO A 507 8.13 27.16 11.10
CA PRO A 507 7.97 27.42 9.66
C PRO A 507 6.97 26.47 8.99
N THR A 508 6.76 25.28 9.56
CA THR A 508 5.89 24.23 9.02
C THR A 508 4.42 24.47 9.37
N LEU A 509 3.54 24.50 8.37
CA LEU A 509 2.10 24.72 8.55
C LEU A 509 1.44 23.66 9.46
N ARG A 510 1.88 22.40 9.33
CA ARG A 510 1.37 21.26 10.10
C ARG A 510 1.62 21.43 11.60
N ASP A 511 2.84 21.81 11.96
CA ASP A 511 3.26 22.08 13.34
C ASP A 511 2.39 23.13 14.02
N ARG A 512 2.18 24.28 13.35
CA ARG A 512 1.33 25.36 13.86
C ARG A 512 -0.11 24.90 14.09
N ASN A 513 -0.65 24.11 13.17
CA ASN A 513 -1.98 23.54 13.30
C ASN A 513 -2.09 22.55 14.47
N MET A 514 -1.08 21.71 14.69
CA MET A 514 -1.06 20.76 15.82
C MET A 514 -1.01 21.50 17.17
N ALA A 515 -0.18 22.53 17.29
CA ALA A 515 -0.14 23.36 18.50
C ALA A 515 -1.50 23.99 18.83
N LEU A 516 -2.20 24.52 17.82
CA LEU A 516 -3.55 25.06 17.99
C LEU A 516 -4.58 23.98 18.33
N ASN A 517 -4.43 22.75 17.82
CA ASN A 517 -5.29 21.64 18.20
C ASN A 517 -5.14 21.31 19.69
N VAL A 518 -3.89 21.22 20.20
CA VAL A 518 -3.62 21.00 21.62
C VAL A 518 -4.24 22.10 22.48
N LEU A 519 -4.01 23.36 22.14
CA LEU A 519 -4.57 24.48 22.91
C LEU A 519 -6.10 24.50 22.92
N SER A 520 -6.74 24.04 21.84
CA SER A 520 -8.21 23.99 21.75
C SER A 520 -8.85 22.93 22.65
N THR A 521 -8.10 21.97 23.19
CA THR A 521 -8.62 20.98 24.13
C THR A 521 -8.45 21.39 25.59
N TRP A 522 -7.67 22.43 25.88
CA TRP A 522 -7.40 22.89 27.24
C TRP A 522 -8.45 23.90 27.70
N SER A 523 -8.90 23.81 28.95
CA SER A 523 -9.81 24.79 29.54
C SER A 523 -9.08 26.10 29.89
N ASP A 524 -9.80 27.22 29.86
CA ASP A 524 -9.28 28.58 30.12
C ASP A 524 -8.46 28.69 31.40
N THR A 525 -8.87 27.98 32.46
CA THR A 525 -8.21 27.96 33.78
C THR A 525 -6.84 27.30 33.78
N LEU A 526 -6.53 26.51 32.75
CA LEU A 526 -5.31 25.73 32.61
C LEU A 526 -4.42 26.27 31.46
N LEU A 527 -4.83 27.38 30.84
CA LEU A 527 -4.04 28.03 29.80
C LEU A 527 -2.82 28.76 30.41
N PRO A 528 -1.63 28.65 29.78
CA PRO A 528 -0.42 29.34 30.24
C PRO A 528 -0.57 30.86 30.28
N HIS A 529 -0.01 31.51 31.30
CA HIS A 529 -0.18 32.96 31.51
C HIS A 529 0.38 33.83 30.37
N ASP A 530 1.45 33.41 29.71
CA ASP A 530 2.08 34.12 28.58
C ASP A 530 1.46 33.77 27.21
N LEU A 531 0.51 32.82 27.14
CA LEU A 531 -0.11 32.35 25.89
C LEU A 531 -0.61 33.48 24.99
N TYR A 532 -1.28 34.49 25.56
CA TYR A 532 -1.81 35.61 24.81
C TYR A 532 -0.72 36.46 24.15
N GLY A 533 0.39 36.68 24.86
CA GLY A 533 1.55 37.39 24.31
C GLY A 533 2.20 36.60 23.17
N GLU A 534 2.31 35.28 23.36
CA GLU A 534 2.87 34.35 22.38
C GLU A 534 2.02 34.24 21.10
N LEU A 535 0.70 34.09 21.22
CA LEU A 535 -0.20 34.08 20.07
C LEU A 535 -0.23 35.41 19.33
N THR A 536 -0.13 36.54 20.05
CA THR A 536 -0.03 37.86 19.42
C THR A 536 1.25 37.99 18.61
N GLN A 537 2.38 37.49 19.13
CA GLN A 537 3.64 37.48 18.40
C GLN A 537 3.58 36.53 17.19
N ALA A 538 3.01 35.32 17.33
CA ALA A 538 2.84 34.38 16.23
C ALA A 538 1.97 34.97 15.09
N LEU A 539 0.92 35.72 15.42
CA LEU A 539 0.08 36.42 14.44
C LEU A 539 0.83 37.45 13.59
N THR A 540 1.90 38.05 14.11
CA THR A 540 2.69 39.07 13.35
C THR A 540 3.50 38.47 12.21
N ILE A 541 3.82 37.18 12.31
CA ILE A 541 4.64 36.44 11.33
C ILE A 541 3.83 35.40 10.53
N GLU A 542 2.56 35.19 10.86
CA GLU A 542 1.71 34.19 10.20
C GLU A 542 1.35 34.60 8.77
N THR A 543 1.62 33.71 7.83
CA THR A 543 1.39 33.92 6.39
C THR A 543 0.19 33.12 5.87
N ASP A 544 -0.20 32.04 6.55
CA ASP A 544 -1.36 31.24 6.19
C ASP A 544 -2.65 31.85 6.74
N LYS A 545 -3.61 32.08 5.84
CA LYS A 545 -4.88 32.75 6.16
C LYS A 545 -5.75 31.96 7.16
N ASN A 546 -5.73 30.63 7.08
CA ASN A 546 -6.56 29.78 7.93
C ASN A 546 -6.00 29.74 9.35
N VAL A 547 -4.68 29.54 9.49
CA VAL A 547 -4.02 29.56 10.80
C VAL A 547 -4.12 30.94 11.44
N TYR A 548 -3.93 32.00 10.67
CA TYR A 548 -4.15 33.37 11.14
C TYR A 548 -5.56 33.56 11.73
N HIS A 549 -6.59 33.09 11.01
CA HIS A 549 -7.96 33.18 11.48
C HIS A 549 -8.20 32.36 12.75
N ARG A 550 -7.66 31.14 12.83
CA ARG A 550 -7.75 30.28 14.03
C ARG A 550 -7.09 30.93 15.24
N MET A 551 -5.88 31.48 15.11
CA MET A 551 -5.18 32.19 16.19
C MET A 551 -5.99 33.42 16.65
N LYS A 552 -6.54 34.20 15.71
CA LYS A 552 -7.37 35.37 16.02
C LYS A 552 -8.66 34.98 16.74
N LEU A 553 -9.35 33.95 16.27
CA LEU A 553 -10.55 33.42 16.93
C LEU A 553 -10.25 32.94 18.35
N PHE A 554 -9.13 32.25 18.53
CA PHE A 554 -8.69 31.80 19.85
C PHE A 554 -8.51 32.99 20.81
N LEU A 555 -7.83 34.06 20.37
CA LEU A 555 -7.67 35.28 21.17
C LEU A 555 -9.02 35.94 21.51
N VAL A 556 -9.94 36.05 20.55
CA VAL A 556 -11.26 36.68 20.77
C VAL A 556 -12.09 35.88 21.77
N ASN A 557 -12.12 34.55 21.64
CA ASN A 557 -12.96 33.70 22.47
C ASN A 557 -12.50 33.63 23.93
N HIS A 558 -11.21 33.83 24.21
CA HIS A 558 -10.62 33.65 25.55
C HIS A 558 -10.24 34.98 26.24
N GLN A 559 -10.19 36.10 25.50
CA GLN A 559 -10.05 37.44 26.11
C GLN A 559 -11.28 37.88 26.91
N GLY A 560 -12.46 37.27 26.68
CA GLY A 560 -13.70 37.59 27.39
C GLY A 560 -13.77 37.13 28.85
N ASN A 561 -12.83 36.29 29.32
CA ASN A 561 -12.83 35.71 30.67
C ASN A 561 -11.82 36.35 31.64
N LYS A 562 -11.23 37.51 31.30
CA LYS A 562 -10.35 38.28 32.21
C LYS A 562 -11.08 39.27 33.13
N GLU A 563 -12.41 39.34 33.06
CA GLU A 563 -13.22 40.09 34.02
C GLU A 563 -14.06 39.13 34.88
N HIS A 564 -13.43 38.45 35.85
CA HIS A 564 -14.03 38.11 37.16
C HIS A 564 -12.98 37.63 38.16
#